data_AF-A0AA38FMD0-F1
#
_entry.id   AF-A0AA38FMD0-F1
#
_cell.length_a   1.000
_cell.length_b   1.000
_cell.length_c   1.000
_cell.angle_alpha   90.00
_cell.angle_beta   90.00
_cell.angle_gamma   90.00
#
_symmetry.space_group_name_H-M   'P 1'
#
loop_
_entity.id
_entity.type
_entity.pdbx_description
1 polymer ?
#
loop_
_entity_poly.entity_id
_entity_poly.type
_entity_poly.pdbx_seq_one_letter_code
_entity_poly.pdbx_strand_id
1 'polypeptide(L)'
;PDKSTSRYVIHIKRGVYQENVEVHKNKHNLMFIGDGKDVTVVTGNRNVRDGFTTFHSATVAVTGKAFIARDMTFENTAGAAKHQAVALRAGSDLSAFYRCSFKAYQDTLYVHSLRQFYGECDVYGTVDFIFGNAAGCFAEQQFVRP
;
A
#
# COMPACT_ATOMS: atom_id res chain seq x y z
N PRO A 1 -10.92 2.11 16.41
CA PRO A 1 -12.35 2.45 16.60
C PRO A 1 -13.06 2.47 15.25
N ASP A 2 -14.36 2.14 15.22
CA ASP A 2 -15.15 2.24 14.00
C ASP A 2 -15.69 3.66 13.84
N LYS A 3 -15.66 4.15 12.60
CA LYS A 3 -16.18 5.46 12.17
C LYS A 3 -15.69 6.62 13.03
N SER A 4 -14.45 6.53 13.52
CA SER A 4 -13.82 7.60 14.32
C SER A 4 -13.88 8.93 13.59
N THR A 5 -14.24 10.00 14.30
CA THR A 5 -14.22 11.38 13.79
C THR A 5 -12.84 12.03 13.97
N SER A 6 -12.00 11.48 14.85
CA SER A 6 -10.63 11.91 15.10
C SER A 6 -9.58 10.92 14.58
N ARG A 7 -8.34 11.37 14.40
CA ARG A 7 -7.21 10.53 13.99
C ARG A 7 -6.92 9.46 15.04
N TYR A 8 -6.85 8.20 14.61
CA TYR A 8 -6.34 7.10 15.43
C TYR A 8 -4.99 6.67 14.88
N VAL A 9 -3.93 6.83 15.69
CA VAL A 9 -2.55 6.57 15.26
C VAL A 9 -2.10 5.21 15.77
N ILE A 10 -1.57 4.40 14.87
CA ILE A 10 -0.86 3.16 15.18
C ILE A 10 0.60 3.38 14.81
N HIS A 11 1.46 3.37 15.83
CA HIS A 11 2.91 3.39 15.65
C HIS A 11 3.42 1.97 15.48
N ILE A 12 4.05 1.71 14.33
CA ILE A 12 4.63 0.43 13.95
C ILE A 12 6.14 0.58 14.09
N LYS A 13 6.74 -0.15 15.03
CA LYS A 13 8.19 -0.08 15.24
C LYS A 13 8.94 -0.71 14.07
N ARG A 14 10.25 -0.44 14.00
CA ARG A 14 11.15 -1.13 13.07
C ARG A 14 10.98 -2.64 13.17
N GLY A 15 10.96 -3.31 12.02
CA GLY A 15 10.75 -4.74 11.90
C GLY A 15 10.22 -5.12 10.53
N VAL A 16 10.25 -6.43 10.28
CA VAL A 16 9.60 -7.05 9.13
C VAL A 16 8.38 -7.82 9.64
N TYR A 17 7.21 -7.42 9.16
CA TYR A 17 5.91 -7.95 9.55
C TYR A 17 5.35 -8.76 8.39
N GLN A 18 5.39 -10.09 8.50
CA GLN A 18 4.91 -11.00 7.46
C GLN A 18 3.43 -11.33 7.67
N GLU A 19 2.56 -10.44 7.19
CA GLU A 19 1.12 -10.53 7.37
C GLU A 19 0.35 -9.83 6.22
N ASN A 20 -0.89 -10.26 5.98
CA ASN A 20 -1.81 -9.57 5.08
C ASN A 20 -2.78 -8.71 5.92
N VAL A 21 -2.81 -7.40 5.68
CA VAL A 21 -3.60 -6.45 6.47
C VAL A 21 -4.73 -5.87 5.65
N GLU A 22 -5.94 -5.81 6.23
CA GLU A 22 -7.08 -5.12 5.63
C GLU A 22 -7.63 -4.02 6.55
N VAL A 23 -7.58 -2.78 6.08
CA VAL A 23 -8.24 -1.62 6.71
C VAL A 23 -9.61 -1.47 6.07
N HIS A 24 -10.61 -2.10 6.69
CA HIS A 24 -11.98 -2.11 6.21
C HIS A 24 -12.64 -0.72 6.22
N LYS A 25 -13.72 -0.58 5.45
CA LYS A 25 -14.45 0.68 5.21
C LYS A 25 -14.90 1.39 6.49
N ASN A 26 -15.22 0.67 7.55
CA ASN A 26 -15.61 1.24 8.85
C ASN A 26 -14.44 1.84 9.64
N LYS A 27 -13.18 1.57 9.31
CA LYS A 27 -12.00 2.09 10.02
C LYS A 27 -11.59 3.48 9.50
N HIS A 28 -12.38 4.49 9.82
CA HIS A 28 -12.09 5.87 9.42
C HIS A 28 -10.92 6.47 10.20
N ASN A 29 -10.23 7.42 9.57
CA ASN A 29 -9.21 8.26 10.19
C ASN A 29 -8.02 7.51 10.81
N LEU A 30 -7.75 6.30 10.32
CA LEU A 30 -6.62 5.51 10.76
C LEU A 30 -5.31 6.05 10.16
N MET A 31 -4.27 6.12 10.97
CA MET A 31 -2.92 6.47 10.53
C MET A 31 -1.93 5.40 10.97
N PHE A 32 -1.16 4.89 10.01
CA PHE A 32 0.03 4.11 10.28
C PHE A 32 1.25 5.02 10.21
N ILE A 33 2.12 4.93 11.21
CA ILE A 33 3.41 5.60 11.21
C ILE A 33 4.50 4.58 11.56
N GLY A 34 5.49 4.45 10.69
CA GLY A 34 6.66 3.60 10.92
C GLY A 34 7.83 4.36 11.54
N ASP A 35 8.88 3.62 11.93
CA ASP A 35 10.17 4.18 12.35
C ASP A 35 11.04 4.65 11.17
N GLY A 36 10.59 4.45 9.92
CA GLY A 36 11.33 4.76 8.70
C GLY A 36 11.04 3.73 7.59
N LYS A 37 10.96 4.21 6.33
CA LYS A 37 10.63 3.35 5.18
C LYS A 37 11.63 2.21 4.98
N ASP A 38 12.90 2.40 5.33
CA ASP A 38 13.94 1.37 5.20
C ASP A 38 13.93 0.32 6.32
N VAL A 39 13.21 0.57 7.42
CA VAL A 39 13.29 -0.27 8.63
C VAL A 39 11.95 -0.81 9.10
N THR A 40 10.83 -0.31 8.57
CA THR A 40 9.48 -0.76 8.92
C THR A 40 8.80 -1.33 7.67
N VAL A 41 8.68 -2.65 7.60
CA VAL A 41 8.22 -3.35 6.38
C VAL A 41 7.05 -4.26 6.68
N VAL A 42 5.93 -4.09 5.98
CA VAL A 42 4.84 -5.08 5.94
C VAL A 42 4.94 -5.84 4.63
N THR A 43 5.10 -7.16 4.69
CA THR A 43 5.44 -8.00 3.54
C THR A 43 4.52 -9.22 3.41
N GLY A 44 4.29 -9.64 2.17
CA GLY A 44 3.45 -10.77 1.79
C GLY A 44 3.85 -11.33 0.42
N ASN A 45 3.21 -12.40 -0.04
CA ASN A 45 3.59 -13.07 -1.29
C ASN A 45 2.40 -13.66 -2.08
N ARG A 46 1.17 -13.22 -1.79
CA ARG A 46 -0.02 -13.64 -2.54
C ARG A 46 0.08 -13.15 -3.99
N ASN A 47 -0.36 -13.98 -4.94
CA ASN A 47 -0.20 -13.71 -6.37
C ASN A 47 -1.21 -14.51 -7.21
N VAL A 48 -1.41 -14.08 -8.46
CA VAL A 48 -2.37 -14.71 -9.37
C VAL A 48 -1.97 -16.13 -9.78
N ARG A 49 -0.69 -16.39 -10.00
CA ARG A 49 -0.22 -17.73 -10.42
C ARG A 49 -0.54 -18.81 -9.38
N ASP A 50 -0.54 -18.46 -8.11
CA ASP A 50 -0.84 -19.37 -7.00
C ASP A 50 -2.33 -19.34 -6.58
N GLY A 51 -3.22 -18.75 -7.41
CA GLY A 51 -4.67 -18.87 -7.27
C GLY A 51 -5.39 -17.69 -6.61
N PHE A 52 -4.70 -16.59 -6.31
CA PHE A 52 -5.38 -15.35 -5.87
C PHE A 52 -5.88 -14.56 -7.07
N THR A 53 -6.84 -13.65 -6.85
CA THR A 53 -7.11 -12.60 -7.84
C THR A 53 -6.15 -11.44 -7.62
N THR A 54 -5.93 -10.58 -8.63
CA THR A 54 -5.16 -9.34 -8.46
C THR A 54 -5.69 -8.49 -7.29
N PHE A 55 -7.02 -8.45 -7.11
CA PHE A 55 -7.63 -7.68 -6.01
C PHE A 55 -7.30 -8.26 -4.62
N HIS A 56 -7.23 -9.59 -4.51
CA HIS A 56 -6.96 -10.31 -3.25
C HIS A 56 -5.49 -10.67 -3.04
N SER A 57 -4.60 -10.31 -3.98
CA SER A 57 -3.15 -10.50 -3.84
C SER A 57 -2.47 -9.42 -3.00
N ALA A 58 -3.18 -8.34 -2.65
CA ALA A 58 -2.65 -7.23 -1.86
C ALA A 58 -2.06 -7.67 -0.52
N THR A 59 -0.81 -7.31 -0.24
CA THR A 59 -0.22 -7.40 1.11
C THR A 59 -0.99 -6.50 2.08
N VAL A 60 -1.22 -5.24 1.70
CA VAL A 60 -2.06 -4.31 2.47
C VAL A 60 -3.18 -3.75 1.60
N ALA A 61 -4.42 -3.86 2.08
CA ALA A 61 -5.59 -3.30 1.43
C ALA A 61 -6.25 -2.23 2.31
N VAL A 62 -6.46 -1.02 1.77
CA VAL A 62 -7.05 0.09 2.52
C VAL A 62 -8.31 0.62 1.85
N THR A 63 -9.42 0.64 2.59
CA THR A 63 -10.73 1.13 2.14
C THR A 63 -11.40 2.08 3.14
N GLY A 64 -10.94 2.12 4.38
CA GLY A 64 -11.40 3.08 5.39
C GLY A 64 -11.04 4.52 5.03
N LYS A 65 -12.01 5.45 5.09
CA LYS A 65 -11.85 6.85 4.68
C LYS A 65 -10.73 7.58 5.44
N ALA A 66 -10.03 8.47 4.73
CA ALA A 66 -8.97 9.32 5.24
C ALA A 66 -7.82 8.53 5.88
N PHE A 67 -7.46 7.39 5.29
CA PHE A 67 -6.31 6.60 5.73
C PHE A 67 -5.01 7.36 5.47
N ILE A 68 -4.08 7.29 6.42
CA ILE A 68 -2.73 7.85 6.25
C ILE A 68 -1.70 6.76 6.52
N ALA A 69 -0.68 6.67 5.68
CA ALA A 69 0.56 5.96 6.02
C ALA A 69 1.77 6.88 5.88
N ARG A 70 2.72 6.72 6.80
CA ARG A 70 3.96 7.49 6.79
C ARG A 70 5.16 6.65 7.26
N ASP A 71 6.32 6.88 6.64
CA ASP A 71 7.61 6.35 7.09
C ASP A 71 7.65 4.82 7.18
N MET A 72 7.12 4.11 6.18
CA MET A 72 7.08 2.63 6.15
C MET A 72 7.04 2.06 4.72
N THR A 73 7.35 0.77 4.58
CA THR A 73 7.31 0.02 3.31
C THR A 73 6.16 -0.98 3.27
N PHE A 74 5.51 -1.07 2.12
CA PHE A 74 4.56 -2.12 1.76
C PHE A 74 5.17 -2.96 0.63
N GLU A 75 5.23 -4.28 0.82
CA GLU A 75 5.98 -5.16 -0.08
C GLU A 75 5.19 -6.42 -0.46
N ASN A 76 5.34 -6.86 -1.71
CA ASN A 76 4.96 -8.19 -2.15
C ASN A 76 6.15 -8.90 -2.82
N THR A 77 6.60 -10.01 -2.22
CA THR A 77 7.82 -10.73 -2.59
C THR A 77 7.56 -11.93 -3.52
N ALA A 78 6.40 -12.01 -4.17
CA ALA A 78 6.06 -13.15 -5.02
C ALA A 78 7.05 -13.37 -6.19
N GLY A 79 7.59 -12.29 -6.76
CA GLY A 79 8.55 -12.36 -7.86
C GLY A 79 7.92 -12.23 -9.26
N ALA A 80 8.73 -11.83 -10.25
CA ALA A 80 8.27 -11.60 -11.63
C ALA A 80 7.60 -12.84 -12.26
N ALA A 81 8.05 -14.05 -11.91
CA ALA A 81 7.50 -15.29 -12.45
C ALA A 81 6.09 -15.62 -11.91
N LYS A 82 5.57 -14.88 -10.92
CA LYS A 82 4.27 -15.11 -10.29
C LYS A 82 3.14 -14.25 -10.85
N HIS A 83 3.41 -13.44 -11.88
CA HIS A 83 2.48 -12.50 -12.48
C HIS A 83 1.97 -11.47 -11.45
N GLN A 84 0.70 -11.08 -11.50
CA GLN A 84 0.15 -9.98 -10.70
C GLN A 84 0.26 -10.26 -9.19
N ALA A 85 0.90 -9.35 -8.45
CA ALA A 85 1.17 -9.49 -7.02
C ALA A 85 1.23 -8.10 -6.36
N VAL A 86 0.13 -7.68 -5.75
CA VAL A 86 -0.05 -6.31 -5.26
C VAL A 86 0.64 -6.12 -3.91
N ALA A 87 1.45 -5.07 -3.76
CA ALA A 87 2.01 -4.65 -2.46
C ALA A 87 0.97 -3.87 -1.65
N LEU A 88 0.36 -2.84 -2.26
CA LEU A 88 -0.71 -2.07 -1.63
C LEU A 88 -1.87 -1.80 -2.59
N ARG A 89 -3.09 -2.04 -2.11
CA ARG A 89 -4.34 -1.64 -2.78
C ARG A 89 -5.03 -0.54 -2.02
N ALA A 90 -5.22 0.62 -2.66
CA ALA A 90 -5.90 1.77 -2.08
C ALA A 90 -7.25 2.02 -2.77
N GLY A 91 -8.33 1.95 -1.99
CA GLY A 91 -9.68 2.37 -2.34
C GLY A 91 -10.29 3.26 -1.27
N SER A 92 -9.46 4.08 -0.62
CA SER A 92 -9.82 5.00 0.46
C SER A 92 -9.93 6.43 -0.07
N ASP A 93 -11.05 7.10 0.20
CA ASP A 93 -11.21 8.50 -0.17
C ASP A 93 -10.45 9.41 0.80
N LEU A 94 -9.81 10.45 0.26
CA LEU A 94 -8.96 11.39 0.99
C LEU A 94 -7.77 10.71 1.71
N SER A 95 -7.24 9.62 1.12
CA SER A 95 -6.07 8.95 1.67
C SER A 95 -4.77 9.64 1.26
N ALA A 96 -3.77 9.60 2.14
CA ALA A 96 -2.45 10.13 1.86
C ALA A 96 -1.34 9.14 2.27
N PHE A 97 -0.28 9.09 1.46
CA PHE A 97 0.91 8.30 1.71
C PHE A 97 2.10 9.24 1.62
N TYR A 98 2.93 9.27 2.66
CA TYR A 98 4.08 10.18 2.73
C TYR A 98 5.35 9.46 3.16
N ARG A 99 6.45 9.58 2.41
CA ARG A 99 7.71 8.86 2.70
C ARG A 99 7.49 7.36 2.88
N CYS A 100 6.70 6.78 1.99
CA CYS A 100 6.44 5.34 1.94
C CYS A 100 7.16 4.72 0.74
N SER A 101 7.52 3.44 0.84
CA SER A 101 7.98 2.67 -0.32
C SER A 101 6.98 1.57 -0.65
N PHE A 102 6.70 1.36 -1.93
CA PHE A 102 5.85 0.30 -2.43
C PHE A 102 6.69 -0.60 -3.33
N LYS A 103 6.81 -1.88 -2.97
CA LYS A 103 7.77 -2.79 -3.61
C LYS A 103 7.11 -4.09 -4.07
N ALA A 104 7.08 -4.32 -5.38
CA ALA A 104 6.79 -5.63 -5.95
C ALA A 104 7.36 -5.72 -7.38
N TYR A 105 6.81 -6.61 -8.19
CA TYR A 105 7.14 -6.73 -9.61
C TYR A 105 5.95 -6.23 -10.44
N GLN A 106 5.08 -7.14 -10.88
CA GLN A 106 3.87 -6.79 -11.63
C GLN A 106 2.74 -6.37 -10.68
N ASP A 107 2.03 -5.29 -11.03
CA ASP A 107 0.86 -4.76 -10.31
C ASP A 107 1.17 -4.25 -8.88
N THR A 108 2.33 -3.61 -8.67
CA THR A 108 2.82 -3.20 -7.34
C THR A 108 1.83 -2.34 -6.52
N LEU A 109 1.41 -1.19 -7.06
CA LEU A 109 0.54 -0.24 -6.39
C LEU A 109 -0.80 -0.14 -7.12
N TYR A 110 -1.84 -0.70 -6.50
CA TYR A 110 -3.19 -0.68 -7.04
C TYR A 110 -3.96 0.53 -6.50
N VAL A 111 -3.92 1.64 -7.26
CA VAL A 111 -4.74 2.85 -7.04
C VAL A 111 -6.19 2.63 -7.49
N HIS A 112 -6.88 1.73 -6.80
CA HIS A 112 -8.16 1.16 -7.20
C HIS A 112 -9.23 2.22 -7.51
N SER A 113 -9.48 3.17 -6.59
CA SER A 113 -10.54 4.18 -6.77
C SER A 113 -10.41 5.37 -5.80
N LEU A 114 -11.20 6.44 -6.04
CA LEU A 114 -11.36 7.62 -5.17
C LEU A 114 -10.14 8.55 -5.17
N ARG A 115 -10.11 9.55 -4.27
CA ARG A 115 -9.08 10.59 -4.23
C ARG A 115 -7.93 10.18 -3.32
N GLN A 116 -6.72 10.20 -3.86
CA GLN A 116 -5.52 9.70 -3.18
C GLN A 116 -4.33 10.64 -3.43
N PHE A 117 -3.46 10.79 -2.44
CA PHE A 117 -2.22 11.58 -2.55
C PHE A 117 -1.01 10.75 -2.15
N TYR A 118 0.07 10.86 -2.94
CA TYR A 118 1.35 10.21 -2.71
C TYR A 118 2.47 11.27 -2.76
N GLY A 119 3.20 11.46 -1.66
CA GLY A 119 4.26 12.48 -1.54
C GLY A 119 5.57 11.90 -1.00
N GLU A 120 6.70 12.21 -1.63
CA GLU A 120 8.02 11.67 -1.24
C GLU A 120 8.07 10.13 -1.15
N CYS A 121 7.31 9.44 -2.01
CA CYS A 121 7.23 7.99 -1.99
C CYS A 121 8.08 7.38 -3.11
N ASP A 122 8.50 6.13 -2.89
CA ASP A 122 9.17 5.32 -3.90
C ASP A 122 8.24 4.20 -4.36
N VAL A 123 8.17 3.97 -5.67
CA VAL A 123 7.42 2.84 -6.22
C VAL A 123 8.35 2.01 -7.09
N TYR A 124 8.51 0.74 -6.71
CA TYR A 124 9.35 -0.24 -7.38
C TYR A 124 8.49 -1.28 -8.10
N GLY A 125 8.72 -1.51 -9.38
CA GLY A 125 8.07 -2.60 -10.10
C GLY A 125 8.39 -2.66 -11.59
N THR A 126 7.81 -3.63 -12.28
CA THR A 126 8.14 -3.96 -13.67
C THR A 126 7.00 -3.66 -14.64
N VAL A 127 5.90 -4.41 -14.56
CA VAL A 127 4.74 -4.33 -15.45
C VAL A 127 3.56 -3.73 -14.68
N ASP A 128 2.91 -2.71 -15.24
CA ASP A 128 1.72 -2.04 -14.69
C ASP A 128 1.82 -1.73 -13.18
N PHE A 129 3.04 -1.36 -12.75
CA PHE A 129 3.37 -1.29 -11.32
C PHE A 129 2.66 -0.16 -10.57
N ILE A 130 2.02 0.77 -11.29
CA ILE A 130 1.00 1.68 -10.78
C ILE A 130 -0.20 1.57 -11.71
N PHE A 131 -1.35 1.12 -11.19
CA PHE A 131 -2.53 0.87 -12.01
C PHE A 131 -3.82 1.07 -11.23
N GLY A 132 -4.93 1.28 -11.93
CA GLY A 132 -6.27 1.48 -11.35
C GLY A 132 -6.99 2.68 -11.94
N ASN A 133 -8.05 3.14 -11.26
CA ASN A 133 -8.93 4.21 -11.75
C ASN A 133 -9.21 5.28 -10.67
N ALA A 134 -8.24 5.52 -9.79
CA ALA A 134 -8.31 6.59 -8.80
C ALA A 134 -8.03 7.96 -9.40
N ALA A 135 -8.58 9.00 -8.78
CA ALA A 135 -8.10 10.37 -8.93
C ALA A 135 -6.87 10.55 -8.01
N GLY A 136 -5.73 10.00 -8.45
CA GLY A 136 -4.46 10.04 -7.72
C GLY A 136 -3.59 11.23 -8.11
N CYS A 137 -3.04 11.93 -7.12
CA CYS A 137 -1.98 12.91 -7.34
C CYS A 137 -0.67 12.38 -6.75
N PHE A 138 0.38 12.45 -7.55
CA PHE A 138 1.72 11.98 -7.23
C PHE A 138 2.69 13.16 -7.28
N ALA A 139 3.31 13.48 -6.14
CA ALA A 139 4.27 14.58 -6.02
C ALA A 139 5.61 14.04 -5.51
N GLU A 140 6.71 14.49 -6.10
CA GLU A 140 8.08 14.17 -5.64
C GLU A 140 8.32 12.67 -5.45
N GLN A 141 8.03 11.90 -6.51
CA GLN A 141 8.15 10.44 -6.48
C GLN A 141 9.44 9.96 -7.09
N GLN A 142 10.00 8.86 -6.56
CA GLN A 142 11.02 8.09 -7.24
C GLN A 142 10.41 6.80 -7.81
N PHE A 143 10.30 6.71 -9.13
CA PHE A 143 9.88 5.50 -9.83
C PHE A 143 11.12 4.67 -10.19
N VAL A 144 11.21 3.44 -9.68
CA VAL A 144 12.38 2.58 -9.88
C VAL A 144 11.94 1.29 -10.54
N ARG A 145 12.56 0.97 -11.68
CA ARG A 145 12.41 -0.35 -12.31
C ARG A 145 13.56 -1.25 -11.83
N PRO A 146 13.28 -2.36 -11.15
CA PRO A 146 14.29 -3.36 -10.79
C PRO A 146 14.73 -4.19 -12.01
#